data_AF-M2Q5Z2-F1
#
_entry.id   AF-M2Q5Z2-F1
#
_cell.length_a   1.000
_cell.length_b   1.000
_cell.length_c   1.000
_cell.angle_alpha   90.00
_cell.angle_beta   90.00
_cell.angle_gamma   90.00
#
_symmetry.space_group_name_H-M   'P 1'
#
loop_
_entity.id
_entity.type
_entity.pdbx_description
1 polymer ?
#
loop_
_entity_poly.entity_id
_entity_poly.type
_entity_poly.pdbx_seq_one_letter_code
_entity_poly.pdbx_strand_id
1 'polypeptide(L)'
;MPFFLRIFFTTLKNVAKKHNLFYCIPDLDKKWEEENGIYGLGFMQLTPDNMYNPKEYYTECLDKIKSHPCSVAIFHPGYLDNYILTHSSFTHIRAMECEFLCSEWLKNFIKDNKIELVDFRNYK
;
A
#
# COMPACT_ATOMS: atom_id res chain seq x y z
N MET A 1 -14.77 -16.59 1.85
CA MET A 1 -13.76 -16.27 2.89
C MET A 1 -13.99 -17.18 4.10
N PRO A 2 -12.98 -17.88 4.63
CA PRO A 2 -13.15 -18.82 5.76
C PRO A 2 -13.69 -18.11 7.02
N PHE A 3 -14.40 -18.85 7.87
CA PHE A 3 -15.13 -18.33 9.04
C PHE A 3 -14.25 -17.53 10.01
N PHE A 4 -13.05 -18.05 10.33
CA PHE A 4 -12.08 -17.38 11.18
C PHE A 4 -11.69 -15.99 10.65
N LEU A 5 -11.46 -15.89 9.33
CA LEU A 5 -11.05 -14.66 8.69
C LEU A 5 -12.17 -13.60 8.72
N ARG A 6 -13.44 -14.03 8.65
CA ARG A 6 -14.60 -13.12 8.81
C ARG A 6 -14.68 -12.53 10.22
N ILE A 7 -14.47 -13.34 11.25
CA ILE A 7 -14.45 -12.86 12.65
C ILE A 7 -13.31 -11.87 12.85
N PHE A 8 -12.13 -12.17 12.31
CA PHE A 8 -10.95 -11.31 12.41
C PHE A 8 -11.23 -9.89 11.89
N PHE A 9 -11.65 -9.74 10.63
CA PHE A 9 -11.91 -8.41 10.05
C PHE A 9 -13.10 -7.70 10.70
N THR A 10 -14.13 -8.43 11.11
CA THR A 10 -15.25 -7.85 11.88
C THR A 10 -14.76 -7.27 13.21
N THR A 11 -13.87 -7.99 13.89
CA THR A 11 -13.30 -7.56 15.16
C THR A 11 -12.41 -6.33 14.97
N LEU A 12 -11.54 -6.31 13.96
CA LEU A 12 -10.73 -5.13 13.62
C LEU A 12 -11.59 -3.89 13.35
N LYS A 13 -12.64 -4.03 12.54
CA LYS A 13 -13.59 -2.94 12.26
C LYS A 13 -14.27 -2.43 13.53
N ASN A 14 -14.67 -3.32 14.44
CA ASN A 14 -15.28 -2.96 15.71
C ASN A 14 -14.30 -2.23 16.65
N VAL A 15 -13.04 -2.66 16.71
CA VAL A 15 -11.99 -1.99 17.50
C VAL A 15 -11.71 -0.60 16.93
N ALA A 16 -11.56 -0.46 15.63
CA ALA A 16 -11.37 0.84 14.98
C ALA A 16 -12.52 1.80 15.31
N LYS A 17 -13.78 1.33 15.21
CA LYS A 17 -14.96 2.11 15.61
C LYS A 17 -14.94 2.52 17.07
N LYS A 18 -14.60 1.61 17.98
CA LYS A 18 -14.52 1.88 19.43
C LYS A 18 -13.52 2.99 19.76
N HIS A 19 -12.43 3.07 19.01
CA HIS A 19 -11.34 4.03 19.23
C HIS A 19 -11.39 5.25 18.29
N ASN A 20 -12.47 5.42 17.51
CA ASN A 20 -12.61 6.50 16.52
C ASN A 20 -11.43 6.56 15.53
N LEU A 21 -10.96 5.39 15.08
CA LEU A 21 -9.90 5.24 14.10
C LEU A 21 -10.48 4.90 12.73
N PHE A 22 -9.82 5.39 11.68
CA PHE A 22 -10.15 4.99 10.31
C PHE A 22 -9.78 3.53 10.08
N TYR A 23 -10.79 2.70 9.77
CA TYR A 23 -10.58 1.31 9.40
C TYR A 23 -10.18 1.26 7.92
N CYS A 24 -8.91 0.96 7.65
CA CYS A 24 -8.33 0.92 6.30
C CYS A 24 -8.05 -0.52 5.86
N ILE A 25 -8.67 -0.97 4.77
CA ILE A 25 -8.52 -2.34 4.27
C ILE A 25 -8.57 -2.40 2.72
N PRO A 26 -7.69 -1.68 2.02
CA PRO A 26 -7.63 -1.74 0.56
C PRO A 26 -7.30 -3.17 0.09
N ASP A 27 -7.74 -3.48 -1.12
CA ASP A 27 -7.62 -4.75 -1.85
C ASP A 27 -8.28 -5.99 -1.25
N LEU A 28 -8.58 -5.98 0.04
CA LEU A 28 -9.18 -7.10 0.75
C LEU A 28 -10.71 -6.99 0.88
N ASP A 29 -11.28 -5.79 0.76
CA ASP A 29 -12.72 -5.55 0.80
C ASP A 29 -13.14 -4.51 -0.25
N LYS A 30 -13.63 -4.98 -1.41
CA LYS A 30 -14.06 -4.10 -2.52
C LYS A 30 -15.30 -3.28 -2.19
N LYS A 31 -16.16 -3.75 -1.29
CA LYS A 31 -17.30 -2.95 -0.81
C LYS A 31 -16.81 -1.77 0.03
N TRP A 32 -15.83 -2.03 0.90
CA TRP A 32 -15.19 -0.96 1.67
C TRP A 32 -14.50 0.07 0.77
N GLU A 33 -13.81 -0.37 -0.28
CA GLU A 33 -13.18 0.52 -1.27
C GLU A 33 -14.21 1.44 -1.93
N GLU A 34 -15.32 0.89 -2.43
CA GLU A 34 -16.43 1.63 -3.01
C GLU A 34 -17.05 2.63 -2.02
N GLU A 35 -17.35 2.19 -0.80
CA GLU A 35 -17.91 3.04 0.27
C GLU A 35 -16.96 4.20 0.66
N ASN A 36 -15.65 4.03 0.44
CA ASN A 36 -14.65 5.03 0.80
C ASN A 36 -14.10 5.82 -0.39
N GLY A 37 -14.40 5.46 -1.64
CA GLY A 37 -13.78 6.06 -2.83
C GLY A 37 -12.28 5.79 -2.96
N ILE A 38 -11.77 4.75 -2.29
CA ILE A 38 -10.34 4.40 -2.28
C ILE A 38 -10.16 3.12 -3.06
N TYR A 39 -9.22 3.11 -4.00
CA TYR A 39 -8.85 1.92 -4.76
C TYR A 39 -7.48 1.40 -4.31
N GLY A 40 -7.40 0.14 -3.87
CA GLY A 40 -6.13 -0.53 -3.63
C GLY A 40 -5.44 -0.89 -4.95
N LEU A 41 -4.13 -0.62 -5.06
CA LEU A 41 -3.36 -0.92 -6.28
C LEU A 41 -2.97 -2.39 -6.43
N GLY A 42 -3.25 -3.21 -5.42
CA GLY A 42 -2.94 -4.62 -5.37
C GLY A 42 -1.53 -4.89 -4.85
N PHE A 43 -1.29 -6.16 -4.52
CA PHE A 43 0.02 -6.66 -4.14
C PHE A 43 0.97 -6.66 -5.34
N MET A 44 2.24 -6.35 -5.09
CA MET A 44 3.31 -6.53 -6.06
C MET A 44 3.44 -8.01 -6.44
N GLN A 45 3.78 -8.27 -7.70
CA GLN A 45 4.16 -9.61 -8.13
C GLN A 45 5.64 -9.82 -7.82
N LEU A 46 5.96 -10.89 -7.09
CA LEU A 46 7.33 -11.24 -6.75
C LEU A 46 7.94 -12.11 -7.85
N THR A 47 9.20 -11.83 -8.18
CA THR A 47 10.06 -12.69 -9.00
C THR A 47 10.43 -13.97 -8.24
N PRO A 48 10.96 -15.03 -8.92
CA PRO A 48 11.31 -16.29 -8.26
C PRO A 48 12.31 -16.18 -7.10
N ASP A 49 13.13 -15.13 -7.08
CA ASP A 49 14.06 -14.78 -6.00
C ASP A 49 13.40 -13.96 -4.86
N ASN A 50 12.06 -13.86 -4.86
CA ASN A 50 11.26 -13.10 -3.90
C ASN A 50 11.57 -11.59 -3.89
N MET A 51 11.85 -11.03 -5.06
CA MET A 51 12.12 -9.60 -5.24
C MET A 51 11.04 -8.96 -6.12
N TYR A 52 11.05 -7.63 -6.22
CA TYR A 52 10.32 -6.91 -7.25
C TYR A 52 10.98 -5.54 -7.48
N ASN A 53 10.65 -4.88 -8.60
CA ASN A 53 11.09 -3.52 -8.86
C ASN A 53 9.96 -2.52 -8.52
N PRO A 54 10.09 -1.69 -7.47
CA PRO A 54 9.06 -0.74 -7.06
C PRO A 54 8.69 0.26 -8.15
N LYS A 55 9.66 0.66 -8.98
CA LYS A 55 9.43 1.60 -10.08
C LYS A 55 8.60 0.98 -11.20
N GLU A 56 8.88 -0.27 -11.57
CA GLU A 56 8.09 -0.99 -12.58
C GLU A 56 6.66 -1.20 -12.09
N TYR A 57 6.48 -1.73 -10.87
CA TYR A 57 5.17 -1.88 -10.23
C TYR A 57 4.36 -0.58 -10.25
N TYR A 58 4.97 0.54 -9.84
CA TYR A 58 4.25 1.80 -9.76
C TYR A 58 3.93 2.38 -11.14
N THR A 59 4.79 2.14 -12.14
CA THR A 59 4.55 2.54 -13.53
C THR A 59 3.36 1.78 -14.12
N GLU A 60 3.29 0.46 -13.88
CA GLU A 60 2.17 -0.39 -14.32
C GLU A 60 0.84 0.00 -13.66
N CYS A 61 0.89 0.62 -12.48
CA CYS A 61 -0.29 1.09 -11.77
C CYS A 61 -0.83 2.44 -12.28
N LEU A 62 -0.15 3.14 -13.20
CA LEU A 62 -0.53 4.50 -13.60
C LEU A 62 -1.98 4.61 -14.12
N ASP A 63 -2.41 3.67 -14.95
CA ASP A 63 -3.77 3.68 -15.51
C ASP A 63 -4.82 3.51 -14.41
N LYS A 64 -4.53 2.68 -13.39
CA LYS A 64 -5.39 2.51 -12.22
C LYS A 64 -5.43 3.78 -11.37
N ILE A 65 -4.27 4.40 -11.13
CA ILE A 65 -4.15 5.67 -10.41
C ILE A 65 -5.01 6.76 -11.07
N LYS A 66 -4.98 6.85 -12.41
CA LYS A 66 -5.73 7.85 -13.18
C LYS A 66 -7.23 7.58 -13.30
N SER A 67 -7.65 6.31 -13.20
CA SER A 67 -9.05 5.90 -13.36
C SER A 67 -9.86 5.93 -12.07
N HIS A 68 -9.23 6.18 -10.92
CA HIS A 68 -9.90 6.21 -9.62
C HIS A 68 -9.69 7.56 -8.92
N PRO A 69 -10.67 8.04 -8.13
CA PRO A 69 -10.55 9.32 -7.44
C PRO A 69 -9.44 9.33 -6.39
N CYS A 70 -9.14 8.19 -5.78
CA CYS A 70 -7.99 8.00 -4.92
C CYS A 70 -7.51 6.56 -5.03
N SER A 71 -6.20 6.39 -5.11
CA SER A 71 -5.55 5.08 -5.09
C SER A 71 -4.55 4.99 -3.93
N VAL A 72 -4.37 3.79 -3.39
CA VAL A 72 -3.38 3.53 -2.33
C VAL A 72 -2.44 2.40 -2.76
N ALA A 73 -1.14 2.69 -2.72
CA ALA A 73 -0.07 1.69 -2.76
C ALA A 73 0.46 1.47 -1.35
N ILE A 74 0.86 0.24 -1.05
CA ILE A 74 1.44 -0.14 0.24
C ILE A 74 2.90 -0.50 0.01
N PHE A 75 3.80 0.18 0.72
CA PHE A 75 5.23 -0.08 0.76
C PHE A 75 5.68 -0.34 2.20
N HIS A 76 6.87 -0.92 2.35
CA HIS A 76 7.53 -1.26 3.61
C HIS A 76 8.97 -0.71 3.67
N PRO A 77 9.20 0.58 3.35
CA PRO A 77 10.55 1.14 3.30
C PRO A 77 11.25 1.04 4.65
N GLY A 78 12.55 0.77 4.64
CA GLY A 78 13.33 0.73 5.87
C GLY A 78 14.78 0.35 5.68
N TYR A 79 15.60 0.75 6.65
CA TYR A 79 16.99 0.34 6.76
C TYR A 79 17.11 -1.06 7.35
N LEU A 80 18.21 -1.74 7.03
CA LEU A 80 18.50 -3.08 7.50
C LEU A 80 19.43 -3.03 8.69
N ASP A 81 19.02 -3.68 9.77
CA ASP A 81 19.86 -4.03 10.90
C ASP A 81 19.85 -5.55 11.09
N ASN A 82 20.63 -6.03 12.05
CA ASN A 82 20.71 -7.46 12.34
C ASN A 82 19.36 -8.06 12.78
N TYR A 83 18.50 -7.28 13.45
CA TYR A 83 17.20 -7.76 13.88
C TYR A 83 16.31 -8.06 12.67
N ILE A 84 16.21 -7.13 11.72
CA ILE A 84 15.43 -7.32 10.49
C ILE A 84 15.97 -8.48 9.66
N LEU A 85 17.30 -8.59 9.51
CA LEU A 85 17.94 -9.67 8.75
C LEU A 85 17.66 -11.07 9.33
N THR A 86 17.36 -11.17 10.63
CA THR A 86 17.13 -12.44 11.33
C THR A 86 15.65 -12.74 11.62
N HIS A 87 14.75 -11.75 11.47
CA HIS A 87 13.33 -11.89 11.85
C HIS A 87 12.33 -11.59 10.72
N SER A 88 12.80 -11.17 9.54
CA SER A 88 11.94 -10.85 8.40
C SER A 88 12.46 -11.53 7.13
N SER A 89 11.57 -12.13 6.34
CA SER A 89 11.90 -12.52 4.96
C SER A 89 11.89 -11.32 4.00
N PHE A 90 11.22 -10.22 4.38
CA PHE A 90 11.20 -8.98 3.63
C PHE A 90 12.39 -8.11 4.05
N THR A 91 13.55 -8.34 3.43
CA THR A 91 14.82 -7.67 3.76
C THR A 91 15.19 -6.65 2.69
N HIS A 92 15.91 -7.06 1.64
CA HIS A 92 16.48 -6.17 0.63
C HIS A 92 15.42 -5.28 -0.05
N ILE A 93 14.21 -5.80 -0.22
CA ILE A 93 13.07 -5.03 -0.73
C ILE A 93 12.85 -3.72 0.05
N ARG A 94 12.99 -3.73 1.39
CA ARG A 94 12.76 -2.53 2.21
C ARG A 94 13.72 -1.39 1.84
N ALA A 95 14.97 -1.74 1.53
CA ALA A 95 15.97 -0.78 1.10
C ALA A 95 15.65 -0.26 -0.31
N MET A 96 15.24 -1.13 -1.22
CA MET A 96 14.83 -0.74 -2.58
C MET A 96 13.60 0.17 -2.59
N GLU A 97 12.58 -0.13 -1.78
CA GLU A 97 11.40 0.72 -1.61
C GLU A 97 11.77 2.05 -0.98
N CYS A 98 12.68 2.08 0.00
CA CYS A 98 13.18 3.32 0.59
C CYS A 98 13.87 4.20 -0.46
N GLU A 99 14.75 3.62 -1.28
CA GLU A 99 15.41 4.33 -2.38
C GLU A 99 14.39 4.86 -3.39
N PHE A 100 13.44 4.02 -3.80
CA PHE A 100 12.38 4.39 -4.74
C PHE A 100 11.52 5.56 -4.23
N LEU A 101 11.05 5.49 -2.98
CA LEU A 101 10.19 6.51 -2.39
C LEU A 101 10.90 7.85 -2.17
N CYS A 102 12.23 7.83 -2.07
CA CYS A 102 13.07 9.03 -1.99
C CYS A 102 13.63 9.48 -3.35
N SER A 103 13.28 8.81 -4.46
CA SER A 103 13.88 9.07 -5.75
C SER A 103 13.34 10.35 -6.42
N GLU A 104 14.20 11.07 -7.14
CA GLU A 104 13.75 12.16 -8.02
C GLU A 104 12.84 11.65 -9.15
N TRP A 105 12.97 10.37 -9.53
CA TRP A 105 12.07 9.75 -10.50
C TRP A 105 10.63 9.77 -10.00
N LEU A 106 10.35 9.31 -8.77
CA LEU A 106 8.99 9.26 -8.24
C LEU A 106 8.41 10.66 -8.08
N LYS A 107 9.23 11.60 -7.59
CA LYS A 107 8.86 13.01 -7.46
C LYS A 107 8.45 13.64 -8.80
N ASN A 108 9.23 13.40 -9.86
CA ASN A 108 8.89 13.86 -11.20
C ASN A 108 7.66 13.13 -11.75
N PHE A 109 7.55 11.82 -11.54
CA PHE A 109 6.40 11.03 -11.96
C PHE A 109 5.08 11.56 -11.37
N ILE A 110 5.06 11.88 -10.07
CA ILE A 110 3.91 12.47 -9.38
C ILE A 110 3.56 13.83 -10.00
N LYS A 111 4.56 14.69 -10.18
CA LYS A 111 4.39 16.02 -10.76
C LYS A 111 3.86 15.97 -12.20
N ASP A 112 4.50 15.19 -13.06
CA ASP A 112 4.20 15.10 -14.49
C ASP A 112 2.82 14.49 -14.76
N ASN A 113 2.39 13.57 -13.89
CA ASN A 113 1.05 12.98 -13.94
C ASN A 113 0.00 13.74 -13.14
N LYS A 114 0.35 14.88 -12.54
CA LYS A 114 -0.55 15.72 -11.72
C LYS A 114 -1.24 14.93 -10.60
N ILE A 115 -0.51 14.03 -9.97
CA ILE A 115 -0.99 13.22 -8.85
C ILE A 115 -0.93 14.08 -7.59
N GLU A 116 -2.05 14.22 -6.90
CA GLU A 116 -2.10 14.83 -5.57
C GLU A 116 -1.83 13.75 -4.51
N LEU A 117 -0.86 14.01 -3.64
CA LEU A 117 -0.60 13.15 -2.48
C LEU A 117 -1.54 13.54 -1.34
N VAL A 118 -2.26 12.55 -0.83
CA VAL A 118 -3.18 12.70 0.30
C VAL A 118 -2.80 11.74 1.44
N ASP A 119 -3.31 12.04 2.63
CA ASP A 119 -3.26 11.18 3.80
C ASP A 119 -4.67 11.02 4.40
N PHE A 120 -4.80 10.21 5.45
CA PHE A 120 -6.11 9.92 6.05
C PHE A 120 -6.76 11.10 6.78
N ARG A 121 -6.12 12.27 6.85
CA ARG A 121 -6.64 13.49 7.49
C ARG A 121 -7.19 14.51 6.49
N ASN A 122 -6.72 14.48 5.24
CA ASN A 122 -7.17 15.40 4.19
C ASN A 122 -8.03 14.71 3.12
N TYR A 123 -8.00 13.37 3.06
CA TYR A 123 -8.91 12.59 2.23
C TYR A 123 -10.19 12.15 2.97
N LYS A 124 -10.15 12.06 4.31
CA LYS A 124 -11.27 11.64 5.17
C LYS A 124 -11.51 12.60 6.31
#